data_AF-A0A4V1ALP0-F1
#
_entry.id   AF-A0A4V1ALP0-F1
#
_cell.length_a   1.000
_cell.length_b   1.000
_cell.length_c   1.000
_cell.angle_alpha   90.00
_cell.angle_beta   90.00
_cell.angle_gamma   90.00
#
_symmetry.space_group_name_H-M   'P 1'
#
loop_
_entity.id
_entity.type
_entity.pdbx_description
1 polymer ?
#
loop_
_entity_poly.entity_id
_entity_poly.type
_entity_poly.pdbx_seq_one_letter_code
_entity_poly.pdbx_strand_id
1 'polypeptide(L)' 'MSLDPKYAVGYCNRGGVKYNMKKYQDAIADFKTAIKLNSGFEKAYFFLGAAYMRANKTRTLLTPLPN' A
#
# COMPACT_ATOMS: atom_id res chain seq x y z
N MET A 1 19.75 12.81 -4.31
CA MET A 1 19.98 11.40 -4.73
C MET A 1 18.63 10.81 -5.08
N SER A 2 18.32 10.69 -6.36
CA SER A 2 17.16 9.92 -6.82
C SER A 2 17.54 8.45 -6.70
N LEU A 3 16.97 7.76 -5.70
CA LEU A 3 17.16 6.32 -5.56
C LEU A 3 16.57 5.64 -6.80
N ASP A 4 17.28 4.65 -7.32
CA ASP A 4 16.99 4.00 -8.61
C ASP A 4 15.47 3.70 -8.72
N PRO A 5 14.75 4.27 -9.71
CA PRO A 5 13.30 4.14 -9.80
C PRO A 5 12.84 2.69 -9.91
N LYS A 6 13.73 1.78 -10.31
CA LYS A 6 13.52 0.32 -10.31
C LYS A 6 13.21 -0.25 -8.92
N TYR A 7 13.83 0.27 -7.86
CA TYR A 7 13.52 -0.17 -6.50
C TYR A 7 12.11 0.26 -6.10
N ALA A 8 11.72 1.51 -6.40
CA ALA A 8 10.37 2.00 -6.13
C ALA A 8 9.31 1.13 -6.83
N VAL A 9 9.54 0.77 -8.10
CA VAL A 9 8.67 -0.13 -8.87
C VAL A 9 8.57 -1.52 -8.21
N GLY A 10 9.69 -2.09 -7.75
CA GLY A 10 9.71 -3.39 -7.08
C GLY A 10 8.85 -3.41 -5.80
N TYR A 11 9.00 -2.39 -4.94
CA TYR A 11 8.18 -2.25 -3.74
C TYR A 11 6.69 -2.04 -4.10
N CYS A 12 6.38 -1.22 -5.11
CA CYS A 12 5.00 -1.03 -5.56
C CYS A 12 4.38 -2.32 -6.09
N ASN A 13 5.11 -3.11 -6.88
CA ASN A 13 4.62 -4.39 -7.40
C ASN A 13 4.38 -5.39 -6.25
N ARG A 14 5.31 -5.48 -5.30
CA ARG A 14 5.16 -6.33 -4.10
C ARG A 14 3.96 -5.91 -3.25
N GLY A 15 3.77 -4.61 -3.06
CA GLY A 15 2.59 -4.04 -2.40
C GLY A 15 1.30 -4.40 -3.13
N GLY A 16 1.29 -4.35 -4.47
CA GLY A 16 0.15 -4.77 -5.30
C GLY A 16 -0.22 -6.24 -5.11
N VAL A 17 0.77 -7.14 -5.08
CA VAL A 17 0.54 -8.56 -4.79
C VAL A 17 -0.07 -8.75 -3.40
N LYS A 18 0.46 -8.09 -2.37
CA LYS A 18 -0.08 -8.15 -1.00
C LYS A 18 -1.49 -7.56 -0.90
N TYR A 19 -1.77 -6.49 -1.63
CA TYR A 19 -3.10 -5.89 -1.73
C TYR A 19 -4.12 -6.90 -2.30
N ASN A 20 -3.73 -7.65 -3.34
CA ASN A 20 -4.56 -8.72 -3.91
C ASN A 20 -4.76 -9.88 -2.91
N MET A 21 -3.76 -10.17 -2.08
CA MET A 21 -3.85 -11.13 -0.98
C MET A 21 -4.66 -10.61 0.23
N LYS A 22 -5.28 -9.42 0.13
CA LYS A 22 -5.99 -8.74 1.23
C LYS A 22 -5.11 -8.40 2.45
N LYS A 23 -3.79 -8.48 2.31
CA LYS A 23 -2.80 -8.07 3.32
C LYS A 23 -2.56 -6.56 3.24
N TYR A 24 -3.61 -5.79 3.54
CA TYR A 24 -3.63 -4.36 3.26
C TYR A 24 -2.59 -3.57 4.08
N GLN A 25 -2.33 -3.96 5.34
CA GLN A 25 -1.30 -3.31 6.17
C GLN A 25 0.12 -3.53 5.61
N ASP A 26 0.43 -4.74 5.17
CA ASP A 26 1.73 -5.05 4.56
C ASP A 26 1.88 -4.36 3.20
N ALA A 27 0.79 -4.22 2.45
CA ALA A 27 0.76 -3.49 1.19
C ALA A 27 1.03 -1.99 1.41
N ILE A 28 0.43 -1.38 2.44
CA ILE A 28 0.68 0.01 2.84
C ILE A 28 2.16 0.24 3.12
N ALA A 29 2.81 -0.65 3.87
CA ALA A 29 4.24 -0.53 4.19
C ALA A 29 5.12 -0.54 2.92
N ASP A 30 4.78 -1.39 1.95
CA ASP A 30 5.48 -1.48 0.67
C ASP A 30 5.27 -0.22 -0.19
N PHE A 31 4.03 0.28 -0.30
CA PHE A 31 3.75 1.51 -1.05
C PHE A 31 4.42 2.74 -0.42
N LYS A 32 4.45 2.85 0.91
CA LYS A 32 5.18 3.93 1.61
C LYS A 32 6.68 3.86 1.33
N THR A 33 7.25 2.65 1.25
CA THR A 33 8.65 2.48 0.85
C THR A 33 8.88 2.91 -0.59
N ALA A 34 7.99 2.53 -1.52
CA ALA A 34 8.06 2.96 -2.91
C ALA A 34 8.04 4.50 -3.05
N ILE A 35 7.20 5.17 -2.27
CA ILE A 35 7.11 6.64 -2.24
C ILE A 35 8.37 7.28 -1.64
N LYS A 36 8.95 6.69 -0.59
CA LYS A 36 10.22 7.18 -0.03
C LYS A 36 11.37 7.11 -1.03
N LEU A 37 11.37 6.07 -1.88
CA LEU A 37 12.39 5.87 -2.90
C LEU A 37 12.17 6.77 -4.13
N ASN A 38 10.91 6.96 -4.52
CA ASN A 38 10.53 7.87 -5.58
C ASN A 38 9.27 8.65 -5.16
N SER A 39 9.48 9.88 -4.68
CA SER A 39 8.40 10.77 -4.24
C SER A 39 7.50 11.23 -5.40
N GLY A 40 7.93 11.06 -6.65
CA GLY A 40 7.12 11.31 -7.84
C GLY A 40 6.37 10.08 -8.34
N PHE A 41 6.36 8.96 -7.60
CA PHE A 41 5.75 7.74 -8.09
C PHE A 41 4.24 7.70 -7.87
N GLU A 42 3.50 8.35 -8.78
CA GLU A 42 2.03 8.49 -8.74
C GLU A 42 1.30 7.17 -8.48
N LYS A 43 1.77 6.09 -9.12
CA LYS A 43 1.17 4.76 -8.99
C LYS A 43 1.20 4.25 -7.55
N ALA A 44 2.28 4.52 -6.81
CA ALA A 44 2.41 4.12 -5.42
C ALA A 44 1.45 4.90 -4.51
N TYR A 45 1.21 6.19 -4.78
CA TYR A 45 0.20 6.98 -4.06
C TYR A 45 -1.22 6.49 -4.32
N PHE A 46 -1.56 6.18 -5.57
CA PHE A 46 -2.86 5.62 -5.93
C PHE A 46 -3.14 4.31 -5.18
N PHE A 47 -2.19 3.37 -5.22
CA PHE A 47 -2.35 2.09 -4.53
C PHE A 47 -2.31 2.23 -3.00
N LEU A 48 -1.56 3.19 -2.45
CA LEU A 48 -1.56 3.49 -1.02
C LEU A 48 -2.96 3.94 -0.55
N GLY A 49 -3.61 4.85 -1.29
CA GLY A 49 -4.98 5.30 -1.00
C GLY A 49 -5.98 4.14 -1.06
N ALA A 50 -5.92 3.33 -2.11
CA ALA A 50 -6.75 2.13 -2.24
C ALA A 50 -6.53 1.14 -1.08
N ALA A 51 -5.27 0.93 -0.66
CA ALA A 51 -4.92 0.07 0.45
C ALA A 51 -5.46 0.58 1.79
N TYR A 52 -5.39 1.89 2.05
CA TYR A 52 -6.01 2.50 3.24
C TYR A 52 -7.53 2.35 3.26
N MET A 53 -8.21 2.58 2.14
CA MET A 53 -9.66 2.39 2.05
C MET A 53 -10.07 0.95 2.34
N ARG A 54 -9.33 -0.02 1.78
CA ARG A 54 -9.58 -1.45 2.04
C ARG A 54 -9.25 -1.84 3.47
N ALA A 55 -8.12 -1.40 4.01
CA ALA A 55 -7.72 -1.68 5.39
C ALA A 55 -8.75 -1.16 6.39
N ASN A 56 -9.28 0.05 6.17
CA ASN A 56 -10.31 0.61 7.05
C ASN A 56 -11.63 -0.16 6.93
N LYS A 57 -12.07 -0.52 5.71
CA LYS A 57 -13.24 -1.39 5.51
C LYS A 57 -13.09 -2.74 6.21
N THR A 58 -11.91 -3.36 6.14
CA THR A 58 -11.64 -4.63 6.83
C THR A 58 -11.64 -4.46 8.35
N ARG A 59 -11.11 -3.35 8.87
CA ARG A 59 -11.17 -3.06 10.31
C ARG A 59 -12.61 -2.90 10.78
N THR A 60 -13.45 -2.19 10.03
CA THR A 60 -14.89 -2.05 10.35
C THR A 60 -15.64 -3.37 10.31
N LEU A 61 -15.25 -4.30 9.41
CA LEU A 61 -15.82 -5.65 9.35
C LEU A 61 -15.32 -6.57 10.49
N LEU A 62 -14.16 -6.28 11.07
CA LEU A 62 -13.54 -7.07 12.13
C LEU A 62 -13.85 -6.55 13.55
N THR A 63 -14.33 -5.32 13.69
CA THR A 63 -14.96 -4.86 14.92
C THR A 63 -16.41 -5.35 14.91
N PRO A 64 -16.80 -6.33 15.74
CA PRO A 64 -18.22 -6.66 15.87
C PRO A 64 -18.92 -5.39 16.35
N LEU A 65 -20.01 -5.02 15.69
CA LEU A 65 -20.89 -3.94 16.13
C LEU A 65 -21.20 -4.19 17.62
N PRO A 66 -21.01 -3.20 18.52
CA PRO A 66 -21.43 -3.37 19.90
C PRO A 66 -22.94 -3.59 19.91
N ASN A 67 -23.33 -4.70 20.55
CA ASN A 67 -24.70 -5.13 20.75
C ASN A 67 -25.45 -4.16 21.67
#